data_AF-A0A0F9JYM2-F1
#
_entry.id   AF-A0A0F9JYM2-F1
#
_cell.length_a   1.000
_cell.length_b   1.000
_cell.length_c   1.000
_cell.angle_alpha   90.00
_cell.angle_beta   90.00
_cell.angle_gamma   90.00
#
_symmetry.space_group_name_H-M   'P 1'
#
loop_
_entity.id
_entity.type
_entity.pdbx_description
1 polymer ?
#
loop_
_entity_poly.entity_id
_entity_poly.type
_entity_poly.pdbx_seq_one_letter_code
_entity_poly.pdbx_strand_id
1 'polypeptide(L)'
;MPWEPMPYVEPELPTRRGLFIDIEIIGGLSIGGDIISANWDGATPLALSSADATATAGFAFDTSEGAIQVMSIFAEGGEIGNLDILGNLTMGSGGIIRTTASGQRVEITNTDLDRVSLYTGESFEEEPGNVQSQVLGSGDTLLLSAGLHAPVTNGDTGGMTLSVRSESFDDSTFPPMVFVDYQSGGGSAQDARLQLASDVVLALANLGSVSNLAIGIGSNFDDGVYSPTDGELGFATAGTHRFSVDSSGILVSVSGSAAAPSIKLNDSNTGSYLKSANNTGFSSG
;
A
#
# COMPACT_ATOMS: atom_id res chain seq x y z
N MET A 1 37.32 13.35 -89.72
CA MET A 1 35.96 12.89 -89.39
C MET A 1 35.88 12.82 -87.88
N PRO A 2 35.02 13.60 -87.21
CA PRO A 2 34.94 13.57 -85.75
C PRO A 2 34.30 12.25 -85.31
N TRP A 3 34.84 11.68 -84.23
CA TRP A 3 34.42 10.43 -83.65
C TRP A 3 33.15 10.69 -82.84
N GLU A 4 31.99 10.24 -83.32
CA GLU A 4 30.75 10.30 -82.55
C GLU A 4 30.76 9.17 -81.50
N PRO A 5 30.70 9.48 -80.19
CA PRO A 5 30.66 8.47 -79.16
C PRO A 5 29.36 7.67 -79.27
N MET A 6 29.47 6.35 -79.37
CA MET A 6 28.30 5.47 -79.37
C MET A 6 27.51 5.62 -78.06
N PRO A 7 26.17 5.64 -78.11
CA PRO A 7 25.34 5.74 -76.92
C PRO A 7 25.61 4.54 -76.01
N TYR A 8 25.94 4.84 -74.76
CA TYR A 8 26.04 3.85 -73.70
C TYR A 8 24.66 3.25 -73.47
N VAL A 9 24.49 1.98 -73.81
CA VAL A 9 23.28 1.21 -73.51
C VAL A 9 23.47 0.63 -72.12
N GLU A 10 22.75 1.18 -71.15
CA GLU A 10 22.75 0.70 -69.78
C GLU A 10 22.20 -0.75 -69.74
N PRO A 11 22.93 -1.73 -69.20
CA PRO A 11 22.45 -3.10 -69.14
C PRO A 11 21.21 -3.16 -68.25
N GLU A 12 20.07 -3.57 -68.80
CA GLU A 12 18.85 -3.81 -68.03
C GLU A 12 19.16 -4.84 -66.93
N LEU A 13 19.17 -4.37 -65.67
CA LEU A 13 19.26 -5.24 -64.52
C LEU A 13 18.09 -6.23 -64.57
N PRO A 14 18.32 -7.53 -64.38
CA PRO A 14 17.24 -8.51 -64.42
C PRO A 14 16.18 -8.12 -63.41
N THR A 15 15.00 -7.75 -63.90
CA THR A 15 13.84 -7.44 -63.06
C THR A 15 13.58 -8.66 -62.19
N ARG A 16 13.87 -8.56 -60.89
CA ARG A 16 13.47 -9.57 -59.90
C ARG A 16 11.94 -9.65 -59.93
N ARG A 17 11.42 -10.60 -60.71
CA ARG A 17 10.02 -11.03 -60.62
C ARG A 17 9.87 -11.86 -59.34
N GLY A 18 9.88 -11.18 -58.20
CA GLY A 18 9.27 -11.73 -57.00
C GLY A 18 7.76 -11.81 -57.26
N LEU A 19 7.16 -12.96 -56.98
CA LEU A 19 5.71 -13.05 -56.90
C LEU A 19 5.29 -12.24 -55.66
N PHE A 20 4.78 -11.03 -55.89
CA PHE A 20 4.13 -10.25 -54.85
C PHE A 20 2.67 -10.69 -54.83
N ILE A 21 2.27 -11.40 -53.78
CA ILE A 21 0.86 -11.69 -53.54
C ILE A 21 0.37 -10.60 -52.59
N ASP A 22 -0.22 -9.56 -53.15
CA ASP A 22 -0.99 -8.59 -52.38
C ASP A 22 -2.37 -9.19 -52.12
N ILE A 23 -2.61 -9.61 -50.87
CA ILE A 23 -3.92 -10.09 -50.43
C ILE A 23 -4.64 -8.91 -49.79
N GLU A 24 -5.49 -8.24 -50.58
CA GLU A 24 -6.42 -7.23 -50.08
C GLU A 24 -7.70 -7.91 -49.60
N ILE A 25 -7.98 -7.84 -48.30
CA ILE A 25 -9.17 -8.42 -47.68
C ILE A 25 -10.23 -7.33 -47.56
N ILE A 26 -11.23 -7.37 -48.45
CA ILE A 26 -12.37 -6.46 -48.44
C ILE A 26 -13.57 -7.21 -47.84
N GLY A 27 -13.84 -6.95 -46.55
CA GLY A 27 -14.85 -7.67 -45.77
C GLY A 27 -14.21 -8.81 -44.97
N GLY A 28 -14.47 -8.82 -43.66
CA GLY A 28 -13.74 -9.61 -42.66
C GLY A 28 -13.33 -11.03 -43.11
N LEU A 29 -12.03 -11.31 -43.02
CA LEU A 29 -11.47 -12.64 -43.22
C LEU A 29 -11.84 -13.53 -42.03
N SER A 30 -12.70 -14.52 -42.22
CA SER A 30 -12.80 -15.65 -41.28
C SER A 30 -11.83 -16.74 -41.73
N ILE A 31 -10.66 -16.81 -41.10
CA ILE A 31 -9.77 -17.96 -41.28
C ILE A 31 -10.41 -19.11 -40.49
N GLY A 32 -10.97 -20.09 -41.19
CA GLY A 32 -11.40 -21.35 -40.59
C GLY A 32 -10.19 -22.25 -40.41
N GLY A 33 -9.43 -22.06 -39.33
CA GLY A 33 -8.25 -22.84 -39.01
C GLY A 33 -7.27 -22.10 -38.12
N ASP A 34 -6.22 -22.79 -37.70
CA ASP A 34 -5.21 -22.24 -36.81
C ASP A 34 -4.31 -21.25 -37.55
N ILE A 35 -3.89 -20.20 -36.85
CA ILE A 35 -2.94 -19.22 -37.37
C ILE A 35 -1.65 -19.39 -36.58
N ILE A 36 -0.61 -19.87 -37.25
CA ILE A 36 0.70 -20.10 -36.66
C ILE A 36 1.67 -19.08 -37.27
N SER A 37 2.42 -18.39 -36.43
CA SER A 37 3.50 -17.52 -36.90
C SER A 37 4.58 -18.32 -37.61
N ALA A 38 5.14 -17.79 -38.70
CA ALA A 38 6.18 -18.47 -39.47
C ALA A 38 7.49 -18.73 -38.69
N ASN A 39 7.68 -18.09 -37.52
CA ASN A 39 8.82 -18.29 -36.61
C ASN A 39 8.49 -19.17 -35.39
N TRP A 40 7.38 -19.90 -35.41
CA TRP A 40 7.09 -20.90 -34.40
C TRP A 40 8.14 -22.03 -34.49
N ASP A 41 8.99 -22.12 -33.48
CA ASP A 41 10.08 -23.09 -33.38
C ASP A 41 9.71 -24.36 -32.60
N GLY A 42 8.49 -24.40 -32.04
CA GLY A 42 7.95 -25.52 -31.27
C GLY A 42 8.11 -26.84 -32.03
N ALA A 43 8.86 -27.77 -31.44
CA ALA A 43 9.27 -29.02 -32.07
C ALA A 43 8.11 -30.03 -32.24
N THR A 44 6.92 -29.71 -31.71
CA THR A 44 5.75 -30.60 -31.65
C THR A 44 4.55 -29.98 -32.36
N PRO A 45 3.83 -30.74 -33.22
CA PRO A 45 2.64 -30.25 -33.92
C PRO A 45 1.52 -29.79 -32.97
N LEU A 46 0.93 -28.65 -33.35
CA LEU A 46 -0.10 -27.85 -32.71
C LEU A 46 -1.35 -28.66 -32.30
N ALA A 47 -1.39 -29.09 -31.06
CA ALA A 47 -2.63 -29.25 -30.31
C ALA A 47 -2.47 -28.35 -29.09
N LEU A 48 -3.06 -27.15 -29.08
CA LEU A 48 -2.93 -26.21 -27.96
C LEU A 48 -3.73 -26.63 -26.71
N SER A 49 -4.10 -27.92 -26.61
CA SER A 49 -4.62 -28.52 -25.37
C SER A 49 -3.60 -28.50 -24.23
N SER A 50 -2.33 -28.22 -24.53
CA SER A 50 -1.29 -27.88 -23.56
C SER A 50 -0.31 -26.85 -24.15
N ALA A 51 0.17 -25.90 -23.34
CA ALA A 51 1.19 -24.94 -23.76
C ALA A 51 2.50 -25.63 -24.19
N ASP A 52 3.06 -25.26 -25.34
CA ASP A 52 4.38 -25.73 -25.76
C ASP A 52 5.46 -25.00 -24.95
N ALA A 53 6.03 -25.68 -23.96
CA ALA A 53 7.06 -25.14 -23.09
C ALA A 53 8.44 -24.99 -23.77
N THR A 54 8.60 -25.48 -24.99
CA THR A 54 9.88 -25.43 -25.74
C THR A 54 9.94 -24.31 -26.76
N ALA A 55 8.82 -23.65 -27.06
CA ALA A 55 8.77 -22.54 -27.99
C ALA A 55 9.57 -21.34 -27.44
N THR A 56 10.45 -20.76 -28.25
CA THR A 56 11.26 -19.59 -27.89
C THR A 56 10.86 -18.32 -28.65
N ALA A 57 10.02 -18.45 -29.69
CA ALA A 57 9.48 -17.32 -30.45
C ALA A 57 8.12 -17.63 -31.09
N GLY A 58 7.38 -16.57 -31.46
CA GLY A 58 6.18 -16.67 -32.28
C GLY A 58 4.84 -16.58 -31.54
N PHE A 59 3.77 -16.90 -32.26
CA PHE A 59 2.40 -16.99 -31.76
C PHE A 59 1.65 -18.16 -32.41
N ALA A 60 0.67 -18.69 -31.67
CA ALA A 60 -0.28 -19.68 -32.16
C ALA A 60 -1.70 -19.30 -31.73
N PHE A 61 -2.62 -19.23 -32.69
CA PHE A 61 -4.05 -19.06 -32.47
C PHE A 61 -4.76 -20.38 -32.79
N ASP A 62 -5.30 -21.06 -31.79
CA ASP A 62 -6.09 -22.29 -31.96
C ASP A 62 -7.56 -21.96 -31.75
N THR A 63 -8.30 -21.98 -32.86
CA THR A 63 -9.72 -21.63 -32.87
C THR A 63 -10.60 -22.75 -32.29
N SER A 64 -10.07 -23.98 -32.18
CA SER A 64 -10.79 -25.13 -31.66
C SER A 64 -10.82 -25.19 -30.14
N GLU A 65 -9.77 -24.68 -29.48
CA GLU A 65 -9.67 -24.58 -28.02
C GLU A 65 -9.97 -23.15 -27.49
N GLY A 66 -10.11 -22.17 -28.38
CA GLY A 66 -10.27 -20.76 -28.01
C GLY A 66 -9.02 -20.19 -27.32
N ALA A 67 -7.86 -20.77 -27.60
CA ALA A 67 -6.59 -20.47 -26.95
C ALA A 67 -5.67 -19.66 -27.85
N ILE A 68 -4.90 -18.76 -27.23
CA ILE A 68 -3.85 -17.97 -27.89
C ILE A 68 -2.59 -18.11 -27.07
N GLN A 69 -1.50 -18.55 -27.69
CA GLN A 69 -0.19 -18.58 -27.07
C GLN A 69 0.71 -17.57 -27.79
N VAL A 70 1.28 -16.61 -27.05
CA VAL A 70 2.22 -15.61 -27.58
C VAL A 70 3.49 -15.66 -26.74
N MET A 71 4.63 -15.93 -27.36
CA MET A 71 5.92 -16.08 -26.64
C MET A 71 6.50 -14.75 -26.17
N SER A 72 6.29 -13.70 -26.95
CA SER A 72 6.77 -12.35 -26.61
C SER A 72 5.77 -11.32 -27.10
N ILE A 73 5.21 -10.55 -26.17
CA ILE A 73 4.39 -9.38 -26.48
C ILE A 73 5.28 -8.15 -26.30
N PHE A 74 5.70 -7.57 -27.42
CA PHE A 74 6.41 -6.30 -27.42
C PHE A 74 5.39 -5.16 -27.44
N ALA A 75 5.36 -4.37 -26.39
CA ALA A 75 4.59 -3.12 -26.36
C ALA A 75 5.52 -1.95 -26.71
N GLU A 76 4.98 -0.86 -27.26
CA GLU A 76 5.72 0.40 -27.40
C GLU A 76 6.10 0.89 -25.98
N GLY A 77 7.33 0.60 -25.56
CA GLY A 77 7.87 1.01 -24.26
C GLY A 77 8.52 -0.07 -23.39
N GLY A 78 8.52 -1.36 -23.81
CA GLY A 78 9.21 -2.42 -23.06
C GLY A 78 8.77 -3.84 -23.41
N GLU A 79 9.38 -4.83 -22.73
CA GLU A 79 9.08 -6.25 -22.86
C GLU A 79 8.29 -6.73 -21.63
N ILE A 80 7.19 -7.46 -21.86
CA ILE A 80 6.54 -8.25 -20.80
C ILE A 80 7.16 -9.65 -20.83
N GLY A 81 8.18 -9.88 -20.01
CA GLY A 81 8.82 -11.18 -19.85
C GLY A 81 8.19 -12.04 -18.76
N ASN A 82 8.18 -13.37 -18.93
CA ASN A 82 7.74 -14.37 -17.93
C ASN A 82 6.27 -14.25 -17.46
N LEU A 83 5.35 -13.91 -18.37
CA LEU A 83 3.92 -13.90 -18.08
C LEU A 83 3.34 -15.33 -18.11
N ASP A 84 3.22 -15.97 -16.95
CA ASP A 84 2.48 -17.23 -16.79
C ASP A 84 1.04 -16.92 -16.34
N ILE A 85 0.05 -17.29 -17.16
CA ILE A 85 -1.37 -17.07 -16.87
C ILE A 85 -2.04 -18.44 -16.75
N LEU A 86 -2.29 -18.87 -15.52
CA LEU A 86 -3.12 -20.03 -15.21
C LEU A 86 -4.61 -19.63 -15.29
N GLY A 87 -5.10 -19.31 -16.49
CA GLY A 87 -6.47 -18.85 -16.74
C GLY A 87 -6.62 -18.00 -18.00
N ASN A 88 -7.70 -17.22 -18.08
CA ASN A 88 -7.91 -16.31 -19.22
C ASN A 88 -7.41 -14.91 -18.87
N LEU A 89 -6.40 -14.40 -19.58
CA LEU A 89 -6.07 -12.98 -19.54
C LEU A 89 -6.90 -12.25 -20.59
N THR A 90 -7.80 -11.36 -20.16
CA THR A 90 -8.51 -10.45 -21.07
C THR A 90 -7.97 -9.05 -20.90
N MET A 91 -7.15 -8.59 -21.85
CA MET A 91 -6.70 -7.20 -21.89
C MET A 91 -7.77 -6.33 -22.55
N GLY A 92 -8.66 -5.76 -21.73
CA GLY A 92 -9.63 -4.76 -22.19
C GLY A 92 -8.99 -3.38 -22.38
N SER A 93 -9.73 -2.46 -23.01
CA SER A 93 -9.37 -1.04 -23.01
C SER A 93 -9.27 -0.56 -21.56
N GLY A 94 -8.05 -0.32 -21.06
CA GLY A 94 -7.80 0.13 -19.68
C GLY A 94 -6.87 -0.76 -18.83
N GLY A 95 -6.31 -1.86 -19.36
CA GLY A 95 -5.22 -2.60 -18.68
C GLY A 95 -5.66 -3.56 -17.56
N ILE A 96 -6.91 -4.03 -17.58
CA ILE A 96 -7.46 -4.90 -16.53
C ILE A 96 -6.92 -6.34 -16.64
N ILE A 97 -6.44 -6.92 -15.53
CA ILE A 97 -6.07 -8.33 -15.41
C ILE A 97 -7.15 -9.06 -14.59
N ARG A 98 -7.80 -10.06 -15.19
CA ARG A 98 -8.82 -10.89 -14.52
C ARG A 98 -8.31 -12.31 -14.39
N THR A 99 -8.57 -12.94 -13.25
CA THR A 99 -8.42 -14.39 -13.11
C THR A 99 -9.79 -15.02 -13.17
N THR A 100 -9.99 -16.03 -14.02
CA THR A 100 -11.31 -16.62 -14.25
C THR A 100 -11.78 -17.53 -13.11
N ALA A 101 -10.88 -17.93 -12.21
CA ALA A 101 -11.11 -19.07 -11.31
C ALA A 101 -11.68 -18.70 -9.93
N SER A 102 -11.50 -17.48 -9.43
CA SER A 102 -11.87 -17.14 -8.04
C SER A 102 -12.75 -15.91 -7.88
N GLY A 103 -13.14 -15.26 -8.98
CA GLY A 103 -13.80 -13.94 -8.94
C GLY A 103 -12.84 -12.80 -8.57
N GLN A 104 -11.70 -13.09 -7.93
CA GLN A 104 -10.69 -12.10 -7.58
C GLN A 104 -10.11 -11.45 -8.83
N ARG A 105 -10.04 -10.12 -8.81
CA ARG A 105 -9.46 -9.35 -9.91
C ARG A 105 -8.49 -8.30 -9.36
N VAL A 106 -7.41 -8.09 -10.10
CA VAL A 106 -6.45 -7.02 -9.85
C VAL A 106 -6.60 -6.04 -11.00
N GLU A 107 -7.08 -4.84 -10.69
CA GLU A 107 -7.24 -3.79 -11.70
C GLU A 107 -6.13 -2.76 -11.52
N ILE A 108 -5.23 -2.71 -12.48
CA ILE A 108 -4.24 -1.62 -12.61
C ILE A 108 -4.84 -0.66 -13.62
N THR A 109 -5.55 0.37 -13.14
CA THR A 109 -6.20 1.35 -14.01
C THR A 109 -5.31 2.58 -14.21
N ASN A 110 -5.19 2.98 -15.49
CA ASN A 110 -4.59 4.17 -16.11
C ASN A 110 -3.71 5.15 -15.28
N THR A 111 -2.67 5.64 -15.97
CA THR A 111 -1.37 6.23 -15.60
C THR A 111 -1.34 7.46 -14.69
N ASP A 112 -2.47 8.02 -14.27
CA ASP A 112 -2.46 9.35 -13.65
C ASP A 112 -2.36 9.31 -12.11
N LEU A 113 -2.55 8.15 -11.48
CA LEU A 113 -2.68 8.06 -10.01
C LEU A 113 -1.93 6.91 -9.32
N ASP A 114 -1.04 6.17 -10.01
CA ASP A 114 -0.25 5.07 -9.43
C ASP A 114 -1.07 4.17 -8.48
N ARG A 115 -2.24 3.74 -8.97
CA ARG A 115 -3.25 3.03 -8.18
C ARG A 115 -3.37 1.57 -8.60
N VAL A 116 -3.27 0.68 -7.61
CA VAL A 116 -3.60 -0.74 -7.74
C VAL A 116 -4.90 -0.99 -7.00
N SER A 117 -5.93 -1.46 -7.70
CA SER A 117 -7.21 -1.87 -7.10
C SER A 117 -7.25 -3.39 -6.95
N LEU A 118 -7.59 -3.85 -5.75
CA LEU A 118 -7.70 -5.25 -5.35
C LEU A 118 -9.17 -5.55 -5.05
N TYR A 119 -9.69 -6.60 -5.69
CA TYR A 119 -11.04 -7.09 -5.49
C TYR A 119 -11.00 -8.51 -4.91
N THR A 120 -11.77 -8.75 -3.87
CA THR A 120 -11.93 -10.07 -3.22
C THR A 120 -12.73 -11.06 -4.05
N GLY A 121 -13.46 -10.56 -5.06
CA GLY A 121 -14.08 -11.39 -6.07
C GLY A 121 -15.51 -11.83 -5.80
N GLU A 122 -16.15 -11.23 -4.80
CA GLU A 122 -17.57 -11.38 -4.61
C GLU A 122 -18.33 -10.61 -5.70
N SER A 123 -19.41 -11.20 -6.22
CA SER A 123 -20.19 -10.63 -7.32
C SER A 123 -20.87 -9.28 -6.99
N PHE A 124 -20.78 -8.84 -5.74
CA PHE A 124 -21.39 -7.61 -5.22
C PHE A 124 -20.38 -6.61 -4.64
N GLU A 125 -19.09 -6.81 -4.87
CA GLU A 125 -18.07 -5.86 -4.44
C GLU A 125 -18.12 -4.61 -5.34
N GLU A 126 -18.84 -3.58 -4.89
CA GLU A 126 -19.00 -2.30 -5.61
C GLU A 126 -17.74 -1.42 -5.49
N GLU A 127 -16.98 -1.56 -4.41
CA GLU A 127 -15.76 -0.78 -4.16
C GLU A 127 -14.53 -1.67 -3.88
N PRO A 128 -13.43 -1.53 -4.64
CA PRO A 128 -12.19 -2.26 -4.38
C PRO A 128 -11.46 -1.74 -3.14
N GLY A 129 -10.65 -2.62 -2.54
CA GLY A 129 -9.49 -2.17 -1.78
C GLY A 129 -8.50 -1.50 -2.73
N ASN A 130 -8.23 -0.22 -2.57
CA ASN A 130 -7.16 0.44 -3.34
C ASN A 130 -5.85 0.43 -2.54
N VAL A 131 -4.74 0.38 -3.27
CA VAL A 131 -3.42 0.79 -2.83
C VAL A 131 -3.03 1.93 -3.74
N GLN A 132 -2.97 3.14 -3.18
CA GLN A 132 -2.44 4.30 -3.88
C GLN A 132 -1.03 4.54 -3.38
N SER A 133 -0.09 4.82 -4.28
CA SER A 133 1.20 5.38 -3.91
C SER A 133 1.24 6.80 -4.41
N GLN A 134 1.06 7.77 -3.51
CA GLN A 134 1.28 9.16 -3.86
C GLN A 134 2.58 9.64 -3.25
N VAL A 135 3.59 9.89 -4.08
CA VAL A 135 4.80 10.58 -3.66
C VAL A 135 4.49 12.07 -3.56
N LEU A 136 4.32 12.55 -2.34
CA LEU A 136 4.16 13.98 -2.05
C LEU A 136 5.45 14.54 -1.46
N GLY A 137 6.03 15.55 -2.11
CA GLY A 137 7.19 16.29 -1.60
C GLY A 137 8.17 16.74 -2.69
N SER A 138 8.96 17.77 -2.38
CA SER A 138 10.18 18.12 -3.11
C SER A 138 11.34 18.17 -2.10
N GLY A 139 12.26 17.20 -2.14
CA GLY A 139 13.40 17.08 -1.21
C GLY A 139 13.62 15.67 -0.66
N ASP A 140 14.37 15.56 0.46
CA ASP A 140 14.77 14.31 1.14
C ASP A 140 13.63 13.57 1.88
N THR A 141 12.39 14.08 1.82
CA THR A 141 11.23 13.47 2.48
C THR A 141 10.23 12.98 1.44
N LEU A 142 10.09 11.67 1.35
CA LEU A 142 9.11 11.00 0.50
C LEU A 142 7.95 10.53 1.40
N LEU A 143 6.76 11.13 1.24
CA LEU A 143 5.57 10.59 1.88
C LEU A 143 5.01 9.47 0.99
N LEU A 144 4.85 8.26 1.54
CA LEU A 144 4.08 7.19 0.93
C LEU A 144 2.73 7.10 1.65
N SER A 145 1.65 7.50 0.98
CA SER A 145 0.30 7.38 1.52
C SER A 145 -0.40 6.16 0.92
N ALA A 146 -0.46 5.05 1.66
CA ALA A 146 -1.26 3.88 1.29
C ALA A 146 -2.63 3.96 1.99
N GLY A 147 -3.68 4.25 1.24
CA GLY A 147 -5.04 3.92 1.67
C GLY A 147 -5.21 2.41 1.63
N LEU A 148 -5.85 1.83 2.62
CA LEU A 148 -6.30 0.44 2.61
C LEU A 148 -7.80 0.48 2.89
N HIS A 149 -8.61 0.19 1.88
CA HIS A 149 -10.05 0.08 2.04
C HIS A 149 -10.41 -1.40 2.22
N ALA A 150 -10.96 -1.75 3.38
CA ALA A 150 -11.47 -3.10 3.60
C ALA A 150 -12.75 -3.22 2.77
N PRO A 151 -12.86 -4.20 1.86
CA PRO A 151 -14.14 -4.45 1.23
C PRO A 151 -15.14 -4.77 2.32
N VAL A 152 -16.33 -4.18 2.21
CA VAL A 152 -17.42 -4.35 3.18
C VAL A 152 -17.89 -5.80 3.11
N THR A 153 -17.21 -6.71 3.81
CA THR A 153 -17.71 -8.05 4.03
C THR A 153 -18.79 -7.96 5.10
N ASN A 154 -20.01 -8.42 4.81
CA ASN A 154 -21.13 -8.43 5.77
C ASN A 154 -20.91 -9.36 7.00
N GLY A 155 -19.67 -9.71 7.33
CA GLY A 155 -19.26 -10.45 8.52
C GLY A 155 -18.05 -9.79 9.18
N ASP A 156 -18.15 -9.48 10.47
CA ASP A 156 -17.19 -8.72 11.30
C ASP A 156 -15.81 -9.39 11.54
N THR A 157 -15.32 -10.26 10.67
CA THR A 157 -14.10 -11.06 10.94
C THR A 157 -12.93 -10.84 9.99
N GLY A 158 -13.09 -10.03 8.93
CA GLY A 158 -12.01 -9.66 8.03
C GLY A 158 -11.23 -8.44 8.51
N GLY A 159 -10.21 -8.62 9.34
CA GLY A 159 -9.29 -7.53 9.68
C GLY A 159 -8.28 -7.28 8.55
N MET A 160 -8.09 -6.03 8.15
CA MET A 160 -6.93 -5.65 7.33
C MET A 160 -5.71 -5.44 8.23
N THR A 161 -4.58 -6.01 7.85
CA THR A 161 -3.28 -5.74 8.50
C THR A 161 -2.43 -4.90 7.54
N LEU A 162 -2.11 -3.67 7.94
CA LEU A 162 -1.06 -2.89 7.28
C LEU A 162 0.26 -3.19 7.98
N SER A 163 1.20 -3.82 7.27
CA SER A 163 2.58 -3.96 7.73
C SER A 163 3.43 -2.92 7.02
N VAL A 164 3.84 -1.86 7.73
CA VAL A 164 4.82 -0.90 7.23
C VAL A 164 6.18 -1.33 7.75
N ARG A 165 7.10 -1.63 6.83
CA ARG A 165 8.51 -1.80 7.17
C ARG A 165 9.27 -0.59 6.64
N SER A 166 10.05 0.02 7.53
CA SER A 166 10.99 1.07 7.16
C SER A 166 12.41 0.58 7.42
N GLU A 167 13.24 0.62 6.38
CA GLU A 167 14.66 0.27 6.43
C GLU A 167 15.43 1.50 5.93
N SER A 168 16.53 1.85 6.60
CA SER A 168 17.41 2.90 6.08
C SER A 168 18.28 2.32 4.98
N PHE A 169 18.34 2.97 3.82
CA PHE A 169 19.14 2.49 2.70
C PHE A 169 20.65 2.68 2.88
N ASP A 170 21.04 3.49 3.86
CA ASP A 170 22.43 3.91 4.13
C ASP A 170 23.00 3.35 5.44
N ASP A 171 22.30 2.40 6.07
CA ASP A 171 22.63 1.86 7.40
C ASP A 171 22.70 2.93 8.52
N SER A 172 22.18 4.14 8.30
CA SER A 172 22.09 5.14 9.36
C SER A 172 21.17 4.65 10.47
N THR A 173 21.53 4.96 11.71
CA THR A 173 20.88 4.44 12.93
C THR A 173 19.48 4.99 13.17
N PHE A 174 18.95 5.81 12.27
CA PHE A 174 17.64 6.44 12.40
C PHE A 174 16.68 5.83 11.39
N PRO A 175 15.95 4.75 11.75
CA PRO A 175 14.88 4.28 10.89
C PRO A 175 13.88 5.42 10.68
N PRO A 176 13.34 5.59 9.46
CA PRO A 176 12.33 6.62 9.21
C PRO A 176 11.16 6.47 10.19
N MET A 177 10.65 7.60 10.68
CA MET A 177 9.47 7.61 11.53
C MET A 177 8.24 7.22 10.70
N VAL A 178 7.53 6.16 11.13
CA VAL A 178 6.24 5.77 10.54
C VAL A 178 5.12 6.40 11.36
N PHE A 179 4.35 7.28 10.72
CA PHE A 179 3.10 7.77 11.27
C PHE A 179 1.96 6.89 10.77
N VAL A 180 1.17 6.34 11.69
CA VAL A 180 -0.07 5.64 11.37
C VAL A 180 -1.22 6.55 11.83
N ASP A 181 -1.81 7.28 10.88
CA ASP A 181 -3.07 7.99 11.12
C ASP A 181 -4.23 7.03 10.81
N TYR A 182 -5.09 6.80 11.79
CA TYR A 182 -6.29 5.98 11.63
C TYR A 182 -7.51 6.90 11.65
N GLN A 183 -8.14 7.07 10.48
CA GLN A 183 -9.39 7.81 10.35
C GLN A 183 -10.54 6.82 10.12
N SER A 184 -11.36 6.59 11.14
CA SER A 184 -12.61 5.82 10.96
C SER A 184 -13.67 6.70 10.30
N GLY A 185 -14.16 6.30 9.13
CA GLY A 185 -15.29 6.95 8.48
C GLY A 185 -16.60 6.76 9.26
N GLY A 186 -16.93 7.70 10.16
CA GLY A 186 -18.28 8.01 10.63
C GLY A 186 -19.13 6.96 11.37
N GLY A 187 -18.71 5.70 11.47
CA GLY A 187 -19.39 4.64 12.24
C GLY A 187 -18.87 4.51 13.67
N SER A 188 -19.68 3.96 14.59
CA SER A 188 -19.36 3.71 16.00
C SER A 188 -17.88 3.40 16.28
N ALA A 189 -17.33 4.01 17.34
CA ALA A 189 -15.94 3.93 17.78
C ALA A 189 -15.32 2.56 17.51
N GLN A 190 -14.50 2.47 16.46
CA GLN A 190 -13.71 1.27 16.21
C GLN A 190 -12.47 1.31 17.10
N ASP A 191 -12.23 0.22 17.82
CA ASP A 191 -11.04 0.01 18.65
C ASP A 191 -9.79 -0.02 17.75
N ALA A 192 -9.15 1.14 17.53
CA ALA A 192 -7.81 1.18 16.96
C ALA A 192 -6.81 0.76 18.04
N ARG A 193 -6.22 -0.43 17.88
CA ARG A 193 -5.22 -0.95 18.82
C ARG A 193 -3.83 -0.86 18.19
N LEU A 194 -2.96 -0.03 18.78
CA LEU A 194 -1.53 -0.08 18.51
C LEU A 194 -0.89 -1.16 19.37
N GLN A 195 -0.66 -2.34 18.78
CA GLN A 195 0.11 -3.39 19.43
C GLN A 195 1.58 -3.25 19.06
N LEU A 196 2.39 -2.82 20.02
CA LEU A 196 3.83 -2.74 19.88
C LEU A 196 4.46 -4.13 20.12
N ALA A 197 5.40 -4.54 19.28
CA ALA A 197 6.19 -5.75 19.51
C ALA A 197 7.08 -5.60 20.76
N SER A 198 7.66 -6.71 21.24
CA SER A 198 8.40 -6.79 22.52
C SER A 198 9.55 -5.80 22.70
N ASP A 199 10.04 -5.20 21.62
CA ASP A 199 11.24 -4.37 21.61
C ASP A 199 11.01 -2.97 21.01
N VAL A 200 9.74 -2.56 20.84
CA VAL A 200 9.41 -1.23 20.32
C VAL A 200 9.22 -0.24 21.46
N VAL A 201 10.05 0.81 21.47
CA VAL A 201 9.90 1.97 22.37
C VAL A 201 8.99 2.99 21.72
N LEU A 202 7.91 3.37 22.42
CA LEU A 202 7.13 4.54 22.03
C LEU A 202 7.90 5.81 22.42
N ALA A 203 8.59 6.41 21.45
CA ALA A 203 9.23 7.71 21.62
C ALA A 203 8.24 8.82 21.26
N LEU A 204 7.88 9.66 22.24
CA LEU A 204 7.01 10.81 22.03
C LEU A 204 7.88 12.04 21.75
N ALA A 205 7.72 12.65 20.57
CA ALA A 205 8.48 13.85 20.20
C ALA A 205 8.07 15.11 20.98
N ASN A 206 6.86 15.10 21.55
CA ASN A 206 6.35 16.17 22.40
C ASN A 206 6.13 15.62 23.82
N LEU A 207 6.82 16.20 24.78
CA LEU A 207 6.69 15.87 26.20
C LEU A 207 5.33 16.28 26.77
N GLY A 208 4.61 17.18 26.10
CA GLY A 208 3.28 17.63 26.50
C GLY A 208 3.29 18.60 27.69
N SER A 209 2.10 18.96 28.15
CA SER A 209 1.84 19.84 29.28
C SER A 209 0.52 19.43 29.93
N VAL A 210 0.21 19.99 31.10
CA VAL A 210 -1.06 19.72 31.80
C VAL A 210 -2.30 20.01 30.93
N SER A 211 -2.23 20.97 30.00
CA SER A 211 -3.31 21.33 29.09
C SER A 211 -3.15 20.75 27.66
N ASN A 212 -2.11 19.95 27.43
CA ASN A 212 -1.83 19.31 26.15
C ASN A 212 -0.99 18.05 26.39
N LEU A 213 -1.65 16.96 26.77
CA LEU A 213 -0.99 15.76 27.27
C LEU A 213 -0.25 15.00 26.16
N ALA A 214 0.82 14.31 26.52
CA ALA A 214 1.58 13.49 25.57
C ALA A 214 0.86 12.17 25.25
N ILE A 215 0.13 11.62 26.23
CA ILE A 215 -0.76 10.46 26.07
C ILE A 215 -2.09 10.81 26.76
N GLY A 216 -3.18 10.92 26.00
CA GLY A 216 -4.53 11.06 26.52
C GLY A 216 -5.16 9.70 26.87
N ILE A 217 -6.06 9.66 27.86
CA ILE A 217 -6.79 8.47 28.26
C ILE A 217 -8.29 8.67 27.94
N GLY A 218 -8.83 7.78 27.10
CA GLY A 218 -10.23 7.85 26.68
C GLY A 218 -10.47 8.95 25.63
N SER A 219 -11.65 9.54 25.65
CA SER A 219 -12.04 10.62 24.72
C SER A 219 -11.70 12.03 25.25
N ASN A 220 -11.18 12.14 26.47
CA ASN A 220 -10.85 13.41 27.10
C ASN A 220 -9.34 13.68 27.00
N PHE A 221 -8.96 14.75 26.31
CA PHE A 221 -7.56 15.18 26.20
C PHE A 221 -7.02 15.84 27.47
N ASP A 222 -7.86 15.97 28.50
CA ASP A 222 -7.51 16.55 29.79
C ASP A 222 -7.12 15.49 30.86
N ASP A 223 -7.24 14.20 30.53
CA ASP A 223 -6.87 13.07 31.39
C ASP A 223 -5.74 12.26 30.75
N GLY A 224 -4.64 12.02 31.47
CA GLY A 224 -3.52 11.23 30.93
C GLY A 224 -2.14 11.59 31.47
N VAL A 225 -1.13 11.38 30.61
CA VAL A 225 0.29 11.40 30.96
C VAL A 225 1.04 12.42 30.11
N TYR A 226 1.97 13.14 30.74
CA TYR A 226 2.87 14.09 30.09
C TYR A 226 4.20 14.11 30.84
N SER A 227 5.17 14.87 30.34
CA SER A 227 6.48 15.06 30.95
C SER A 227 6.74 16.56 31.07
N PRO A 228 6.55 17.17 32.26
CA PRO A 228 6.71 18.63 32.43
C PRO A 228 8.14 19.11 32.19
N THR A 229 9.12 18.26 32.51
CA THR A 229 10.55 18.47 32.32
C THR A 229 11.25 17.13 32.06
N ASP A 230 12.47 17.15 31.53
CA ASP A 230 13.26 15.94 31.26
C ASP A 230 13.45 15.11 32.54
N GLY A 231 13.06 13.83 32.47
CA GLY A 231 13.18 12.89 33.59
C GLY A 231 12.04 12.93 34.60
N GLU A 232 10.98 13.70 34.33
CA GLU A 232 9.75 13.72 35.14
C GLU A 232 8.57 13.17 34.32
N LEU A 233 7.76 12.30 34.94
CA LEU A 233 6.52 11.76 34.40
C LEU A 233 5.32 12.29 35.19
N GLY A 234 4.53 13.17 34.59
CA GLY A 234 3.36 13.80 35.18
C GLY A 234 2.05 13.11 34.79
N PHE A 235 1.11 13.07 35.73
CA PHE A 235 -0.26 12.61 35.53
C PHE A 235 -1.22 13.77 35.74
N ALA A 236 -2.13 13.97 34.79
CA ALA A 236 -3.16 15.00 34.87
C ALA A 236 -4.56 14.36 34.80
N THR A 237 -5.50 14.98 35.51
CA THR A 237 -6.93 14.72 35.27
C THR A 237 -7.73 16.01 35.30
N ALA A 238 -8.66 16.14 34.36
CA ALA A 238 -9.39 17.38 34.08
C ALA A 238 -8.45 18.60 33.96
N GLY A 239 -7.32 18.42 33.25
CA GLY A 239 -6.40 19.52 32.93
C GLY A 239 -5.70 20.07 34.16
N THR A 240 -5.57 19.24 35.20
CA THR A 240 -4.92 19.59 36.47
C THR A 240 -3.87 18.54 36.80
N HIS A 241 -2.64 18.97 37.09
CA HIS A 241 -1.58 18.11 37.60
C HIS A 241 -2.04 17.42 38.91
N ARG A 242 -1.99 16.09 38.96
CA ARG A 242 -2.33 15.30 40.16
C ARG A 242 -1.09 14.87 40.93
N PHE A 243 -0.18 14.20 40.25
CA PHE A 243 1.13 13.85 40.77
C PHE A 243 2.12 13.67 39.63
N SER A 244 3.39 13.70 39.96
CA SER A 244 4.47 13.31 39.07
C SER A 244 5.44 12.36 39.76
N VAL A 245 6.24 11.69 38.95
CA VAL A 245 7.32 10.82 39.40
C VAL A 245 8.61 11.30 38.73
N ASP A 246 9.64 11.49 39.53
CA ASP A 246 10.97 11.87 39.07
C ASP A 246 12.03 10.99 39.73
N SER A 247 13.31 11.33 39.54
CA SER A 247 14.43 10.64 40.17
C SER A 247 14.47 10.76 41.71
N SER A 248 13.74 11.70 42.30
CA SER A 248 13.65 11.93 43.75
C SER A 248 12.45 11.21 44.39
N GLY A 249 11.46 10.79 43.61
CA GLY A 249 10.33 9.98 44.06
C GLY A 249 8.99 10.41 43.48
N ILE A 250 7.93 10.31 44.28
CA ILE A 250 6.57 10.73 43.91
C ILE A 250 6.31 12.12 44.48
N LEU A 251 5.97 13.07 43.61
CA LEU A 251 5.61 14.44 43.93
C LEU A 251 4.09 14.60 43.79
N VAL A 252 3.38 14.82 44.90
CA VAL A 252 1.95 15.15 44.88
C VAL A 252 1.81 16.68 44.84
N SER A 253 1.45 17.22 43.68
CA SER A 253 1.50 18.68 43.42
C SER A 253 0.36 19.49 44.06
N VAL A 254 -0.62 18.85 44.69
CA VAL A 254 -1.72 19.56 45.36
C VAL A 254 -1.35 19.86 46.81
N SER A 255 -1.27 21.14 47.16
CA SER A 255 -1.18 21.56 48.56
C SER A 255 -2.47 21.17 49.28
N GLY A 256 -2.36 20.26 50.25
CA GLY A 256 -3.49 19.81 51.07
C GLY A 256 -3.70 20.67 52.31
N SER A 257 -4.87 20.55 52.91
CA SER A 257 -5.18 21.05 54.25
C SER A 257 -5.90 19.97 55.05
N ALA A 258 -6.16 20.21 56.33
CA ALA A 258 -6.99 19.31 57.13
C ALA A 258 -8.41 19.12 56.50
N ALA A 259 -9.02 20.20 56.00
CA ALA A 259 -10.36 20.13 55.39
C ALA A 259 -10.35 19.52 53.97
N ALA A 260 -9.20 19.53 53.29
CA ALA A 260 -9.03 18.95 51.96
C ALA A 260 -7.60 18.38 51.82
N PRO A 261 -7.36 17.15 52.29
CA PRO A 261 -6.03 16.55 52.24
C PRO A 261 -5.48 16.42 50.82
N SER A 262 -4.15 16.40 50.67
CA SER A 262 -3.49 16.25 49.35
C SER A 262 -3.55 14.81 48.85
N ILE A 263 -3.49 13.85 49.76
CA ILE A 263 -3.77 12.44 49.51
C ILE A 263 -5.04 12.12 50.31
N LYS A 264 -6.14 11.84 49.61
CA LYS A 264 -7.44 11.53 50.22
C LYS A 264 -7.72 10.04 50.13
N LEU A 265 -8.42 9.52 51.13
CA LEU A 265 -9.08 8.22 51.03
C LEU A 265 -10.47 8.41 50.40
N ASN A 266 -11.38 7.45 50.57
CA ASN A 266 -12.73 7.49 49.99
C ASN A 266 -13.65 8.61 50.52
N ASP A 267 -13.13 9.54 51.33
CA ASP A 267 -13.84 10.70 51.86
C ASP A 267 -13.03 11.99 51.67
N SER A 268 -13.74 13.10 51.50
CA SER A 268 -13.25 14.41 51.11
C SER A 268 -12.28 15.08 52.10
N ASN A 269 -12.33 14.67 53.38
CA ASN A 269 -11.58 15.26 54.49
C ASN A 269 -10.69 14.25 55.25
N THR A 270 -10.67 12.97 54.84
CA THR A 270 -9.85 11.91 55.46
C THR A 270 -8.62 11.66 54.59
N GLY A 271 -7.41 11.81 55.14
CA GLY A 271 -6.18 11.69 54.36
C GLY A 271 -4.93 12.29 55.00
N SER A 272 -3.88 12.50 54.21
CA SER A 272 -2.65 13.17 54.63
C SER A 272 -2.42 14.49 53.89
N TYR A 273 -1.77 15.43 54.56
CA TYR A 273 -1.42 16.75 54.03
C TYR A 273 -0.13 17.25 54.67
N LEU A 274 0.52 18.24 54.05
CA LEU A 274 1.65 18.94 54.68
C LEU A 274 1.10 20.09 55.53
N LYS A 275 1.22 19.97 56.86
CA LYS A 275 0.81 21.03 57.80
C LYS A 275 1.77 22.22 57.77
N SER A 276 3.05 21.92 57.59
CA SER A 276 4.15 22.87 57.38
C SER A 276 5.29 22.16 56.67
N ALA A 277 6.36 22.89 56.31
CA ALA A 277 7.59 22.28 55.82
C ALA A 277 8.04 21.15 56.77
N ASN A 278 8.31 19.97 56.20
CA ASN A 278 8.74 18.77 56.92
C ASN A 278 7.78 18.24 57.99
N ASN A 279 6.50 18.64 57.98
CA ASN A 279 5.52 18.16 58.95
C ASN A 279 4.27 17.63 58.25
N THR A 280 4.10 16.32 58.28
CA THR A 280 2.93 15.64 57.73
C THR A 280 1.82 15.59 58.76
N GLY A 281 0.67 16.15 58.40
CA GLY A 281 -0.57 16.01 59.13
C GLY A 281 -1.42 14.88 58.56
N PHE A 282 -2.24 14.28 59.43
CA PHE A 282 -3.32 13.38 59.05
C PHE A 282 -4.63 14.03 59.46
N SER A 283 -5.66 13.86 58.64
CA SER A 283 -7.03 14.28 58.92
C SER A 283 -7.94 13.06 58.85
N SER A 284 -8.95 13.04 59.71
CA SER A 284 -10.01 12.04 59.75
C SER A 284 -11.33 12.77 59.94
N GLY A 285 -12.30 12.48 59.07
CA GLY A 285 -13.68 12.96 59.12
C GLY A 285 -14.56 12.15 60.04
#